data_AF-A0A453NGR9-F1
#
_entry.id   AF-A0A453NGR9-F1
#
_cell.length_a   1.000
_cell.length_b   1.000
_cell.length_c   1.000
_cell.angle_alpha   90.00
_cell.angle_beta   90.00
_cell.angle_gamma   90.00
#
_symmetry.space_group_name_H-M   'P 1'
#
loop_
_entity.id
_entity.type
_entity.pdbx_description
1 polymer ?
#
loop_
_entity_poly.entity_id
_entity_poly.type
_entity_poly.pdbx_seq_one_letter_code
_entity_poly.pdbx_strand_id
1 'polypeptide(L)'
;MWCAMHGLVVGDRGDLRSGTVPGVGLVHAPFSLLPTRFPASFWKQACELAPIFNELVDRVSLDGKFLQGSLSRTKQVDDFTARLLEIHAKMMAVNKKEDIRLGLHRSDYMLDSETNSLLQIELNTISTSFPGLGSLVSELHRTLLNQYGEVLGLDSERIPRNWAAIQFAEALGKAWVEYNNESAVVMMIVQAEERNMYDQYWLINHLKESHGVMTIRKTLAQVEAEGLVLPNGTLVVDGRPVAVVYFRAGYAPTDYPSEVEWSARLLIEQSSAIKCPSISYHLVGTKKIQQELAKPSVLERFLDNEEDIAKLRKCFAGLWSLDNEEIVKSAIEKPDLFVLKPQREGGGNFFGS
;
A
#
# COMPACT_ATOMS: atom_id res chain seq x y z
N MET A 1 0.89 29.36 5.51
CA MET A 1 -0.35 29.54 6.32
C MET A 1 -1.36 28.42 6.06
N TRP A 2 -1.78 28.18 4.79
CA TRP A 2 -2.78 27.15 4.46
C TRP A 2 -2.47 25.76 5.05
N CYS A 3 -1.25 25.23 4.86
CA CYS A 3 -0.89 23.89 5.35
C CYS A 3 -1.02 23.73 6.86
N ALA A 4 -0.64 24.77 7.63
CA ALA A 4 -0.75 24.76 9.08
C ALA A 4 -2.21 24.78 9.56
N MET A 5 -3.10 25.48 8.85
CA MET A 5 -4.52 25.55 9.17
C MET A 5 -5.29 24.28 8.82
N HIS A 6 -4.83 23.53 7.81
CA HIS A 6 -5.54 22.37 7.26
C HIS A 6 -4.83 21.04 7.55
N GLY A 7 -3.82 21.01 8.42
CA GLY A 7 -3.16 19.77 8.84
C GLY A 7 -2.37 19.04 7.74
N LEU A 8 -1.87 19.76 6.72
CA LEU A 8 -0.90 19.24 5.75
C LEU A 8 0.51 19.30 6.38
N VAL A 9 0.73 18.46 7.38
CA VAL A 9 1.91 18.47 8.25
C VAL A 9 2.48 17.08 8.48
N VAL A 10 3.76 17.04 8.82
CA VAL A 10 4.51 15.86 9.26
C VAL A 10 5.35 16.23 10.48
N GLY A 11 5.88 15.22 11.17
CA GLY A 11 6.92 15.43 12.17
C GLY A 11 8.24 15.88 11.54
N ASP A 12 8.85 16.93 12.09
CA ASP A 12 10.13 17.47 11.67
C ASP A 12 11.25 16.47 11.96
N ARG A 13 12.12 16.22 10.98
CA ARG A 13 13.31 15.38 11.15
C ARG A 13 14.30 15.96 12.16
N GLY A 14 14.27 17.28 12.39
CA GLY A 14 15.09 17.96 13.39
C GLY A 14 14.65 17.79 14.84
N ASP A 15 13.40 17.36 15.11
CA ASP A 15 12.91 17.08 16.47
C ASP A 15 12.79 15.56 16.67
N LEU A 16 13.53 15.03 17.65
CA LEU A 16 13.57 13.60 17.97
C LEU A 16 12.21 13.04 18.45
N ARG A 17 11.32 13.91 18.96
CA ARG A 17 10.01 13.50 19.48
C ARG A 17 8.92 13.53 18.42
N SER A 18 9.16 14.13 17.26
CA SER A 18 8.13 14.38 16.24
C SER A 18 7.56 13.11 15.60
N GLY A 19 8.27 11.98 15.72
CA GLY A 19 7.82 10.66 15.30
C GLY A 19 7.07 9.86 16.37
N THR A 20 7.04 10.31 17.62
CA THR A 20 6.47 9.55 18.74
C THR A 20 5.43 10.33 19.55
N VAL A 21 5.51 11.66 19.57
CA VAL A 21 4.62 12.54 20.32
C VAL A 21 3.82 13.42 19.35
N PRO A 22 2.50 13.19 19.18
CA PRO A 22 1.65 14.02 18.34
C PRO A 22 1.63 15.49 18.81
N GLY A 23 1.56 16.43 17.87
CA GLY A 23 1.43 17.86 18.14
C GLY A 23 2.75 18.58 18.47
N VAL A 24 3.89 17.87 18.49
CA VAL A 24 5.21 18.42 18.79
C VAL A 24 6.11 18.33 17.55
N GLY A 25 6.93 19.37 17.33
CA GLY A 25 7.91 19.38 16.23
C GLY A 25 7.24 19.25 14.87
N LEU A 26 6.19 20.04 14.61
CA LEU A 26 5.45 20.00 13.35
C LEU A 26 6.10 20.86 12.28
N VAL A 27 6.19 20.32 11.07
CA VAL A 27 6.55 21.05 9.85
C VAL A 27 5.52 20.74 8.76
N HIS A 28 5.35 21.63 7.79
CA HIS A 28 4.51 21.31 6.64
C HIS A 28 5.08 20.07 5.92
N ALA A 29 4.20 19.21 5.40
CA ALA A 29 4.66 18.15 4.50
C ALA A 29 5.40 18.79 3.30
N PRO A 30 6.49 18.23 2.79
CA PRO A 30 7.08 18.73 1.54
C PRO A 30 6.07 18.65 0.40
N PHE A 31 5.88 19.73 -0.35
CA PHE A 31 4.92 19.80 -1.48
C PHE A 31 5.48 20.62 -2.65
N SER A 32 5.03 20.32 -3.87
CA SER A 32 5.19 21.22 -5.02
C SER A 32 4.20 22.37 -4.90
N LEU A 33 4.66 23.61 -5.10
CA LEU A 33 3.80 24.80 -4.95
C LEU A 33 2.63 24.82 -5.94
N LEU A 34 2.84 24.34 -7.17
CA LEU A 34 1.83 24.27 -8.23
C LEU A 34 1.66 22.81 -8.70
N PRO A 35 0.49 22.45 -9.26
CA PRO A 35 0.23 21.11 -9.75
C PRO A 35 1.07 20.77 -10.99
N THR A 36 1.43 19.50 -11.13
CA THR A 36 2.09 18.98 -12.33
C THR A 36 1.07 18.85 -13.47
N ARG A 37 1.46 19.24 -14.69
CA ARG A 37 0.64 19.01 -15.89
C ARG A 37 0.58 17.52 -16.21
N PHE A 38 -0.63 17.00 -16.38
CA PHE A 38 -0.85 15.61 -16.74
C PHE A 38 -2.00 15.49 -17.74
N PRO A 39 -1.84 14.77 -18.88
CA PRO A 39 -2.91 14.66 -19.87
C PRO A 39 -4.14 13.91 -19.31
N ALA A 40 -5.32 14.49 -19.53
CA ALA A 40 -6.58 13.92 -19.03
C ALA A 40 -6.88 12.51 -19.57
N SER A 41 -6.39 12.18 -20.78
CA SER A 41 -6.50 10.85 -21.37
C SER A 41 -5.77 9.78 -20.53
N PHE A 42 -4.53 10.05 -20.12
CA PHE A 42 -3.76 9.14 -19.26
C PHE A 42 -4.32 9.11 -17.84
N TRP A 43 -4.90 10.21 -17.35
CA TRP A 43 -5.56 10.20 -16.04
C TRP A 43 -6.77 9.26 -16.04
N LYS A 44 -7.61 9.34 -17.08
CA LYS A 44 -8.75 8.41 -17.27
C LYS A 44 -8.27 6.97 -17.40
N GLN A 45 -7.22 6.72 -18.18
CA GLN A 45 -6.61 5.39 -18.29
C GLN A 45 -6.18 4.84 -16.92
N ALA A 46 -5.52 5.65 -16.08
CA ALA A 46 -5.12 5.24 -14.73
C ALA A 46 -6.34 4.91 -13.85
N CYS A 47 -7.41 5.72 -13.93
CA CYS A 47 -8.65 5.47 -13.20
C CYS A 47 -9.36 4.18 -13.67
N GLU A 48 -9.39 3.90 -14.97
CA GLU A 48 -9.95 2.68 -15.55
C GLU A 48 -9.18 1.43 -15.13
N LEU A 49 -7.86 1.54 -14.95
CA LEU A 49 -7.00 0.44 -14.50
C LEU A 49 -7.19 0.10 -13.02
N ALA A 50 -7.62 1.04 -12.17
CA ALA A 50 -7.73 0.82 -10.73
C ALA A 50 -8.62 -0.38 -10.33
N PRO A 51 -9.89 -0.49 -10.77
CA PRO A 51 -10.71 -1.66 -10.44
C PRO A 51 -10.19 -2.96 -11.06
N ILE A 52 -9.55 -2.88 -12.23
CA ILE A 52 -8.95 -4.05 -12.90
C ILE A 52 -7.78 -4.60 -12.07
N PHE A 53 -6.90 -3.71 -11.56
CA PHE A 53 -5.83 -4.12 -10.65
C PHE A 53 -6.35 -4.65 -9.33
N ASN A 54 -7.44 -4.10 -8.78
CA ASN A 54 -8.04 -4.63 -7.56
C ASN A 54 -8.50 -6.08 -7.74
N GLU A 55 -9.20 -6.37 -8.83
CA GLU A 55 -9.63 -7.74 -9.17
C GLU A 55 -8.42 -8.66 -9.41
N LEU A 56 -7.42 -8.18 -10.15
CA LEU A 56 -6.19 -8.94 -10.39
C LEU A 56 -5.48 -9.30 -9.08
N VAL A 57 -5.35 -8.35 -8.15
CA VAL A 57 -4.73 -8.60 -6.85
C VAL A 57 -5.48 -9.67 -6.09
N ASP A 58 -6.81 -9.58 -6.03
CA ASP A 58 -7.62 -10.60 -5.34
C ASP A 58 -7.40 -11.98 -5.95
N ARG A 59 -7.54 -12.11 -7.28
CA ARG A 59 -7.43 -13.40 -7.96
C ARG A 59 -6.04 -14.01 -7.87
N VAL A 60 -4.98 -13.21 -7.98
CA VAL A 60 -3.60 -13.69 -7.79
C VAL A 60 -3.37 -14.14 -6.35
N SER A 61 -3.95 -13.44 -5.37
CA SER A 61 -3.81 -13.77 -3.95
C SER A 61 -4.40 -15.13 -3.58
N LEU A 62 -5.39 -15.61 -4.35
CA LEU A 62 -6.04 -16.91 -4.15
C LEU A 62 -5.19 -18.08 -4.70
N ASP A 63 -4.27 -17.83 -5.63
CA ASP A 63 -3.37 -18.86 -6.16
C ASP A 63 -2.10 -18.95 -5.32
N GLY A 64 -2.23 -19.57 -4.14
CA GLY A 64 -1.11 -19.76 -3.23
C GLY A 64 0.05 -20.57 -3.82
N LYS A 65 -0.22 -21.47 -4.78
CA LYS A 65 0.82 -22.23 -5.49
C LYS A 65 1.61 -21.32 -6.43
N PHE A 66 0.94 -20.41 -7.13
CA PHE A 66 1.61 -19.39 -7.94
C PHE A 66 2.50 -18.51 -7.06
N LEU A 67 2.00 -17.98 -5.95
CA LEU A 67 2.81 -17.13 -5.06
C LEU A 67 4.05 -17.87 -4.52
N GLN A 68 3.88 -19.08 -3.98
CA GLN A 68 5.00 -19.89 -3.47
C GLN A 68 6.00 -20.27 -4.56
N GLY A 69 5.50 -20.65 -5.76
CA GLY A 69 6.34 -21.04 -6.89
C GLY A 69 7.15 -19.88 -7.44
N SER A 70 6.49 -18.75 -7.72
CA SER A 70 7.09 -17.53 -8.28
C SER A 70 8.15 -16.91 -7.38
N LEU A 71 8.01 -17.04 -6.06
CA LEU A 71 8.94 -16.50 -5.06
C LEU A 71 9.92 -17.54 -4.50
N SER A 72 9.93 -18.77 -5.01
CA SER A 72 10.76 -19.88 -4.50
C SER A 72 12.27 -19.61 -4.55
N ARG A 73 12.75 -18.95 -5.62
CA ARG A 73 14.16 -18.51 -5.73
C ARG A 73 14.45 -17.32 -4.83
N THR A 74 13.52 -16.35 -4.76
CA THR A 74 13.60 -15.19 -3.88
C THR A 74 13.77 -15.60 -2.43
N LYS A 75 13.04 -16.64 -1.99
CA LYS A 75 13.15 -17.23 -0.65
C LYS A 75 14.57 -17.62 -0.24
N GLN A 76 15.43 -17.97 -1.20
CA GLN A 76 16.79 -18.46 -0.90
C GLN A 76 17.79 -17.32 -0.67
N VAL A 77 17.45 -16.10 -1.09
CA VAL A 77 18.38 -14.95 -1.11
C VAL A 77 17.83 -13.74 -0.35
N ASP A 78 16.59 -13.79 0.12
CA ASP A 78 15.95 -12.71 0.86
C ASP A 78 15.18 -13.24 2.08
N ASP A 79 15.82 -13.16 3.24
CA ASP A 79 15.27 -13.64 4.52
C ASP A 79 13.92 -13.01 4.85
N PHE A 80 13.71 -11.74 4.52
CA PHE A 80 12.43 -11.07 4.78
C PHE A 80 11.28 -11.70 3.98
N THR A 81 11.46 -11.88 2.67
CA THR A 81 10.48 -12.56 1.82
C THR A 81 10.31 -14.02 2.24
N ALA A 82 11.38 -14.69 2.68
CA ALA A 82 11.31 -16.06 3.17
C ALA A 82 10.37 -16.20 4.38
N ARG A 83 10.46 -15.27 5.34
CA ARG A 83 9.60 -15.23 6.53
C ARG A 83 8.14 -14.92 6.17
N LEU A 84 7.89 -14.05 5.21
CA LEU A 84 6.53 -13.81 4.69
C LEU A 84 5.94 -15.08 4.04
N LEU A 85 6.74 -15.81 3.25
CA LEU A 85 6.34 -17.07 2.64
C LEU A 85 6.08 -18.19 3.66
N GLU A 86 6.81 -18.20 4.78
CA GLU A 86 6.56 -19.13 5.89
C GLU A 86 5.19 -18.90 6.54
N ILE A 87 4.83 -17.64 6.81
CA ILE A 87 3.49 -17.30 7.32
C ILE A 87 2.41 -17.72 6.32
N HIS A 88 2.61 -17.39 5.04
CA HIS A 88 1.68 -17.77 3.98
C HIS A 88 1.53 -19.30 3.87
N ALA A 89 2.63 -20.06 3.93
CA ALA A 89 2.60 -21.52 3.92
C ALA A 89 1.83 -22.09 5.11
N LYS A 90 1.98 -21.51 6.31
CA LYS A 90 1.19 -21.89 7.50
C LYS A 90 -0.30 -21.64 7.27
N MET A 91 -0.68 -20.50 6.67
CA MET A 91 -2.09 -20.18 6.37
C MET A 91 -2.69 -21.14 5.33
N MET A 92 -1.91 -21.53 4.31
CA MET A 92 -2.32 -22.56 3.36
C MET A 92 -2.51 -23.93 4.03
N ALA A 93 -1.61 -24.31 4.95
CA ALA A 93 -1.67 -25.61 5.62
C ALA A 93 -2.91 -25.77 6.52
N VAL A 94 -3.35 -24.69 7.17
CA VAL A 94 -4.59 -24.68 7.96
C VAL A 94 -5.85 -24.48 7.10
N ASN A 95 -5.68 -24.30 5.78
CA ASN A 95 -6.75 -24.02 4.82
C ASN A 95 -7.73 -22.96 5.31
N LYS A 96 -7.18 -21.86 5.84
CA LYS A 96 -7.99 -20.80 6.41
C LYS A 96 -8.84 -20.15 5.33
N LYS A 97 -10.16 -20.19 5.53
CA LYS A 97 -11.12 -19.51 4.65
C LYS A 97 -11.25 -18.05 5.06
N GLU A 98 -10.98 -17.13 4.13
CA GLU A 98 -11.15 -15.69 4.32
C GLU A 98 -12.19 -15.17 3.33
N ASP A 99 -13.45 -15.23 3.74
CA ASP A 99 -14.58 -14.83 2.89
C ASP A 99 -14.64 -13.31 2.70
N ILE A 100 -14.15 -12.54 3.67
CA ILE A 100 -14.05 -11.08 3.61
C ILE A 100 -12.57 -10.71 3.43
N ARG A 101 -12.25 -10.06 2.31
CA ARG A 101 -10.90 -9.62 1.96
C ARG A 101 -10.91 -8.13 1.66
N LEU A 102 -9.96 -7.40 2.23
CA LEU A 102 -9.87 -5.94 2.09
C LEU A 102 -8.51 -5.55 1.52
N GLY A 103 -8.54 -4.78 0.43
CA GLY A 103 -7.38 -4.19 -0.21
C GLY A 103 -7.45 -2.67 -0.26
N LEU A 104 -6.43 -1.99 0.27
CA LEU A 104 -6.23 -0.55 0.14
C LEU A 104 -4.97 -0.27 -0.68
N HIS A 105 -5.13 -0.28 -1.99
CA HIS A 105 -4.03 -0.33 -2.95
C HIS A 105 -3.67 1.04 -3.52
N ARG A 106 -2.46 1.14 -4.07
CA ARG A 106 -2.08 2.24 -4.98
C ARG A 106 -1.20 1.71 -6.10
N SER A 107 -1.66 1.91 -7.31
CA SER A 107 -0.89 1.65 -8.52
C SER A 107 -0.18 2.94 -8.93
N ASP A 108 1.14 2.91 -8.98
CA ASP A 108 1.98 4.07 -9.27
C ASP A 108 2.40 4.06 -10.75
N TYR A 109 2.34 5.21 -11.42
CA TYR A 109 2.59 5.33 -12.86
C TYR A 109 3.53 6.49 -13.18
N MET A 110 4.26 6.35 -14.29
CA MET A 110 4.93 7.46 -14.98
C MET A 110 4.49 7.50 -16.45
N LEU A 111 4.49 8.70 -17.02
CA LEU A 111 4.29 8.88 -18.46
C LEU A 111 5.65 8.84 -19.14
N ASP A 112 5.88 7.83 -19.97
CA ASP A 112 7.08 7.78 -20.80
C ASP A 112 6.94 8.72 -21.99
N SER A 113 7.90 9.65 -22.12
CA SER A 113 7.83 10.71 -23.14
C SER A 113 8.13 10.21 -24.55
N GLU A 114 8.94 9.17 -24.68
CA GLU A 114 9.33 8.65 -26.00
C GLU A 114 8.21 7.84 -26.63
N THR A 115 7.60 6.95 -25.86
CA THR A 115 6.49 6.08 -26.30
C THR A 115 5.12 6.72 -26.09
N ASN A 116 5.05 7.88 -25.41
CA ASN A 116 3.81 8.55 -25.02
C ASN A 116 2.82 7.57 -24.38
N SER A 117 3.31 6.78 -23.42
CA SER A 117 2.56 5.69 -22.80
C SER A 117 2.59 5.80 -21.28
N LEU A 118 1.45 5.51 -20.65
CA LEU A 118 1.34 5.43 -19.21
C LEU A 118 1.85 4.07 -18.73
N LEU A 119 2.99 4.05 -18.04
CA LEU A 119 3.63 2.83 -17.58
C LEU A 119 3.57 2.72 -16.06
N GLN A 120 3.17 1.54 -15.57
CA GLN A 120 3.14 1.22 -14.15
C GLN A 120 4.57 1.03 -13.62
N ILE A 121 4.88 1.75 -12.55
CA ILE A 121 6.15 1.66 -11.83
C ILE A 121 6.11 0.53 -10.80
N GLU A 122 5.02 0.45 -10.04
CA GLU A 122 4.79 -0.55 -9.02
C GLU A 122 3.32 -0.60 -8.59
N LEU A 123 2.95 -1.67 -7.90
CA LEU A 123 1.65 -1.85 -7.27
C LEU A 123 1.84 -2.03 -5.75
N ASN A 124 1.43 -1.03 -4.98
CA ASN A 124 1.50 -1.05 -3.52
C ASN A 124 0.27 -1.76 -2.98
N THR A 125 0.47 -2.93 -2.36
CA THR A 125 -0.63 -3.69 -1.73
C THR A 125 -0.65 -3.59 -0.20
N ILE A 126 0.44 -3.09 0.41
CA ILE A 126 0.58 -2.90 1.86
C ILE A 126 0.95 -1.45 2.19
N SER A 127 0.38 -0.92 3.28
CA SER A 127 0.79 0.36 3.89
C SER A 127 0.89 1.53 2.90
N THR A 128 -0.06 1.58 1.96
CA THR A 128 -0.20 2.68 1.00
C THR A 128 -0.30 4.02 1.74
N SER A 129 0.74 4.83 1.62
CA SER A 129 0.80 6.16 2.24
C SER A 129 0.11 7.24 1.39
N PHE A 130 -0.19 8.36 2.04
CA PHE A 130 -0.74 9.58 1.46
C PHE A 130 -2.21 9.59 0.99
N PRO A 131 -3.12 8.68 1.39
CA PRO A 131 -4.54 8.94 1.14
C PRO A 131 -5.02 10.19 1.91
N GLY A 132 -4.51 10.46 3.11
CA GLY A 132 -4.80 11.66 3.90
C GLY A 132 -4.15 12.91 3.32
N LEU A 133 -2.82 12.94 3.30
CA LEU A 133 -2.08 14.13 2.85
C LEU A 133 -2.27 14.42 1.35
N GLY A 134 -2.42 13.40 0.51
CA GLY A 134 -2.67 13.57 -0.92
C GLY A 134 -4.01 14.25 -1.23
N SER A 135 -5.04 14.01 -0.40
CA SER A 135 -6.31 14.75 -0.48
C SER A 135 -6.10 16.24 -0.18
N LEU A 136 -5.31 16.56 0.84
CA LEU A 136 -5.02 17.95 1.22
C LEU A 136 -4.17 18.69 0.18
N VAL A 137 -3.25 18.00 -0.51
CA VAL A 137 -2.46 18.63 -1.59
C VAL A 137 -3.37 19.06 -2.75
N SER A 138 -4.38 18.25 -3.10
CA SER A 138 -5.37 18.65 -4.12
C SER A 138 -6.11 19.93 -3.70
N GLU A 139 -6.60 19.98 -2.46
CA GLU A 139 -7.30 21.16 -1.92
C GLU A 139 -6.40 22.40 -1.80
N LEU A 140 -5.12 22.22 -1.44
CA LEU A 140 -4.13 23.29 -1.45
C LEU A 140 -4.00 23.89 -2.85
N HIS A 141 -3.77 23.06 -3.87
CA HIS A 141 -3.60 23.52 -5.25
C HIS A 141 -4.88 24.18 -5.77
N ARG A 142 -6.06 23.62 -5.49
CA ARG A 142 -7.34 24.25 -5.85
C ARG A 142 -7.50 25.62 -5.19
N THR A 143 -7.17 25.74 -3.91
CA THR A 143 -7.21 27.03 -3.19
C THR A 143 -6.26 28.05 -3.79
N LEU A 144 -5.02 27.66 -4.08
CA LEU A 144 -4.02 28.53 -4.70
C LEU A 144 -4.48 29.00 -6.10
N LEU A 145 -5.03 28.11 -6.92
CA LEU A 145 -5.52 28.46 -8.25
C LEU A 145 -6.82 29.28 -8.21
N ASN A 146 -7.66 29.12 -7.20
CA ASN A 146 -8.81 30.03 -7.01
C ASN A 146 -8.36 31.48 -6.73
N GLN A 147 -7.21 31.66 -6.08
CA GLN A 147 -6.69 32.99 -5.73
C GLN A 147 -5.81 33.59 -6.83
N TYR A 148 -4.97 32.76 -7.49
CA TYR A 148 -3.93 33.22 -8.41
C TYR A 148 -4.08 32.68 -9.84
N GLY A 149 -5.13 31.88 -10.11
CA GLY A 149 -5.30 31.17 -11.38
C GLY A 149 -5.40 32.08 -12.60
N GLU A 150 -6.07 33.23 -12.48
CA GLU A 150 -6.18 34.21 -13.58
C GLU A 150 -4.79 34.73 -14.01
N VAL A 151 -3.95 35.09 -13.04
CA VAL A 151 -2.58 35.59 -13.28
C VAL A 151 -1.67 34.49 -13.83
N LEU A 152 -1.88 33.25 -13.36
CA LEU A 152 -1.07 32.10 -13.77
C LEU A 152 -1.55 31.43 -15.08
N GLY A 153 -2.73 31.80 -15.58
CA GLY A 153 -3.38 31.11 -16.70
C GLY A 153 -3.72 29.65 -16.37
N LEU A 154 -4.08 29.37 -15.13
CA LEU A 154 -4.39 28.02 -14.61
C LEU A 154 -5.79 28.01 -14.00
N ASP A 155 -6.52 26.92 -14.23
CA ASP A 155 -7.90 26.73 -13.78
C ASP A 155 -7.95 25.67 -12.67
N SER A 156 -8.51 26.05 -11.51
CA SER A 156 -8.65 25.17 -10.34
C SER A 156 -9.56 23.97 -10.61
N GLU A 157 -10.52 24.09 -11.53
CA GLU A 157 -11.42 22.99 -11.89
C GLU A 157 -10.71 21.88 -12.68
N ARG A 158 -9.51 22.15 -13.20
CA ARG A 158 -8.66 21.13 -13.84
C ARG A 158 -7.93 20.24 -12.85
N ILE A 159 -7.91 20.57 -11.56
CA ILE A 159 -7.35 19.72 -10.51
C ILE A 159 -8.44 18.76 -10.05
N PRO A 160 -8.30 17.44 -10.24
CA PRO A 160 -9.30 16.48 -9.76
C PRO A 160 -9.45 16.56 -8.24
N ARG A 161 -10.69 16.58 -7.75
CA ARG A 161 -10.96 16.39 -6.32
C ARG A 161 -10.45 15.02 -5.89
N ASN A 162 -9.87 14.95 -4.70
CA ASN A 162 -9.25 13.73 -4.20
C ASN A 162 -9.92 13.26 -2.91
N TRP A 163 -10.68 12.18 -3.01
CA TRP A 163 -11.46 11.60 -1.91
C TRP A 163 -10.77 10.40 -1.24
N ALA A 164 -9.49 10.16 -1.52
CA ALA A 164 -8.78 8.95 -1.09
C ALA A 164 -8.88 8.69 0.42
N ALA A 165 -8.70 9.72 1.27
CA ALA A 165 -8.82 9.57 2.72
C ALA A 165 -10.21 9.06 3.15
N ILE A 166 -11.26 9.66 2.59
CA ILE A 166 -12.65 9.34 2.90
C ILE A 166 -13.00 7.94 2.38
N GLN A 167 -12.60 7.62 1.14
CA GLN A 167 -12.87 6.31 0.54
C GLN A 167 -12.13 5.18 1.26
N PHE A 168 -10.89 5.41 1.74
CA PHE A 168 -10.17 4.43 2.54
C PHE A 168 -10.84 4.21 3.90
N ALA A 169 -11.27 5.27 4.57
CA ALA A 169 -12.03 5.18 5.81
C ALA A 169 -13.37 4.45 5.60
N GLU A 170 -14.06 4.72 4.49
CA GLU A 170 -15.30 4.03 4.13
C GLU A 170 -15.09 2.53 3.89
N ALA A 171 -14.02 2.14 3.19
CA ALA A 171 -13.70 0.74 2.97
C ALA A 171 -13.36 0.00 4.28
N LEU A 172 -12.61 0.64 5.20
CA LEU A 172 -12.36 0.10 6.53
C LEU A 172 -13.65 -0.04 7.35
N GLY A 173 -14.52 0.97 7.30
CA GLY A 173 -15.82 0.96 7.97
C GLY A 173 -16.72 -0.15 7.47
N LYS A 174 -16.82 -0.33 6.14
CA LYS A 174 -17.59 -1.43 5.53
C LYS A 174 -17.03 -2.80 5.90
N ALA A 175 -15.71 -3.00 5.88
CA ALA A 175 -15.11 -4.26 6.33
C ALA A 175 -15.42 -4.55 7.81
N TRP A 176 -15.41 -3.52 8.66
CA TRP A 176 -15.82 -3.66 10.06
C TRP A 176 -17.30 -4.04 10.19
N VAL A 177 -18.19 -3.46 9.38
CA VAL A 177 -19.62 -3.84 9.34
C VAL A 177 -19.79 -5.29 8.90
N GLU A 178 -19.06 -5.74 7.87
CA GLU A 178 -19.10 -7.14 7.40
C GLU A 178 -18.57 -8.13 8.45
N TYR A 179 -17.60 -7.72 9.27
CA TYR A 179 -17.15 -8.52 10.42
C TYR A 179 -18.26 -8.67 11.48
N ASN A 180 -19.19 -7.72 11.55
CA ASN A 180 -20.42 -7.78 12.33
C ASN A 180 -20.23 -8.01 13.84
N ASN A 181 -19.36 -7.19 14.46
CA ASN A 181 -19.22 -7.13 15.91
C ASN A 181 -19.05 -5.69 16.38
N GLU A 182 -20.12 -5.11 16.92
CA GLU A 182 -20.17 -3.70 17.36
C GLU A 182 -19.17 -3.35 18.47
N SER A 183 -18.74 -4.35 19.26
CA SER A 183 -17.75 -4.15 20.33
C SER A 183 -16.30 -4.16 19.82
N ALA A 184 -16.08 -4.60 18.58
CA ALA A 184 -14.75 -4.73 18.01
C ALA A 184 -14.21 -3.40 17.48
N VAL A 185 -12.89 -3.27 17.46
CA VAL A 185 -12.19 -2.07 16.97
C VAL A 185 -11.50 -2.34 15.64
N VAL A 186 -11.12 -1.26 14.95
CA VAL A 186 -10.07 -1.31 13.92
C VAL A 186 -8.72 -1.15 14.61
N MET A 187 -7.78 -2.05 14.37
CA MET A 187 -6.41 -1.92 14.85
C MET A 187 -5.50 -1.52 13.70
N MET A 188 -4.76 -0.43 13.89
CA MET A 188 -3.74 0.00 12.94
C MET A 188 -2.35 -0.43 13.44
N ILE A 189 -1.65 -1.24 12.65
CA ILE A 189 -0.26 -1.62 12.92
C ILE A 189 0.64 -0.48 12.46
N VAL A 190 1.44 0.08 13.37
CA VAL A 190 2.28 1.27 13.10
C VAL A 190 3.75 1.01 13.44
N GLN A 191 4.65 1.80 12.84
CA GLN A 191 6.05 1.84 13.24
C GLN A 191 6.20 2.51 14.62
N ALA A 192 7.27 2.19 15.34
CA ALA A 192 7.54 2.79 16.65
C ALA A 192 7.81 4.30 16.54
N GLU A 193 8.51 4.71 15.48
CA GLU A 193 8.67 6.12 15.09
C GLU A 193 7.96 6.36 13.76
N GLU A 194 7.00 7.29 13.74
CA GLU A 194 6.16 7.54 12.57
C GLU A 194 5.93 9.04 12.40
N ARG A 195 6.83 9.71 11.67
CA ARG A 195 6.71 11.16 11.39
C ARG A 195 5.54 11.48 10.46
N ASN A 196 5.05 10.51 9.69
CA ASN A 196 3.88 10.65 8.84
C ASN A 196 2.59 10.22 9.57
N MET A 197 2.58 10.20 10.91
CA MET A 197 1.41 9.76 11.70
C MET A 197 0.14 10.56 11.43
N TYR A 198 0.26 11.81 10.96
CA TYR A 198 -0.89 12.67 10.68
C TYR A 198 -1.70 12.18 9.46
N ASP A 199 -1.05 11.58 8.46
CA ASP A 199 -1.73 10.89 7.36
C ASP A 199 -2.64 9.76 7.87
N GLN A 200 -2.19 9.06 8.92
CA GLN A 200 -2.95 8.01 9.58
C GLN A 200 -4.09 8.58 10.43
N TYR A 201 -3.85 9.67 11.16
CA TYR A 201 -4.87 10.33 11.97
C TYR A 201 -6.03 10.90 11.13
N TRP A 202 -5.77 11.34 9.89
CA TRP A 202 -6.83 11.72 8.95
C TRP A 202 -7.79 10.56 8.68
N LEU A 203 -7.27 9.35 8.43
CA LEU A 203 -8.08 8.16 8.24
C LEU A 203 -8.85 7.79 9.52
N ILE A 204 -8.21 7.86 10.68
CA ILE A 204 -8.84 7.56 11.98
C ILE A 204 -10.01 8.51 12.25
N ASN A 205 -9.83 9.81 11.99
CA ASN A 205 -10.87 10.80 12.20
C ASN A 205 -12.06 10.56 11.26
N HIS A 206 -11.80 10.36 9.96
CA HIS A 206 -12.87 10.05 9.01
C HIS A 206 -13.61 8.76 9.37
N LEU A 207 -12.91 7.70 9.77
CA LEU A 207 -13.53 6.44 10.17
C LEU A 207 -14.43 6.63 11.40
N LYS A 208 -13.96 7.38 12.40
CA LYS A 208 -14.74 7.70 13.60
C LYS A 208 -15.96 8.55 13.28
N GLU A 209 -15.82 9.58 12.45
CA GLU A 209 -16.90 10.49 12.09
C GLU A 209 -17.98 9.82 11.23
N SER A 210 -17.58 8.98 10.28
CA SER A 210 -18.49 8.35 9.33
C SER A 210 -19.13 7.05 9.84
N HIS A 211 -18.42 6.27 10.67
CA HIS A 211 -18.89 4.94 11.10
C HIS A 211 -18.96 4.77 12.62
N GLY A 212 -18.50 5.76 13.41
CA GLY A 212 -18.46 5.63 14.88
C GLY A 212 -17.43 4.62 15.40
N VAL A 213 -16.58 4.08 14.52
CA VAL A 213 -15.68 2.98 14.86
C VAL A 213 -14.42 3.50 15.54
N MET A 214 -14.08 2.89 16.67
CA MET A 214 -12.86 3.19 17.40
C MET A 214 -11.65 2.57 16.71
N THR A 215 -10.56 3.33 16.61
CA THR A 215 -9.26 2.83 16.16
C THR A 215 -8.25 2.79 17.30
N ILE A 216 -7.53 1.68 17.44
CA ILE A 216 -6.34 1.57 18.28
C ILE A 216 -5.10 1.49 17.40
N ARG A 217 -3.98 2.06 17.86
CA ARG A 217 -2.68 1.99 17.19
C ARG A 217 -1.74 1.14 18.03
N LYS A 218 -1.11 0.13 17.44
CA LYS A 218 -0.17 -0.76 18.12
C LYS A 218 1.01 -1.05 17.21
N THR A 219 2.21 -1.11 17.78
CA THR A 219 3.38 -1.71 17.11
C THR A 219 3.23 -3.24 17.11
N LEU A 220 3.97 -3.95 16.25
CA LEU A 220 3.99 -5.41 16.27
C LEU A 220 4.44 -5.96 17.64
N ALA A 221 5.43 -5.33 18.28
CA ALA A 221 5.89 -5.70 19.62
C ALA A 221 4.78 -5.58 20.68
N GLN A 222 3.95 -4.52 20.62
CA GLN A 222 2.81 -4.38 21.54
C GLN A 222 1.71 -5.41 21.27
N VAL A 223 1.49 -5.78 20.01
CA VAL A 223 0.52 -6.85 19.68
C VAL A 223 0.99 -8.20 20.22
N GLU A 224 2.30 -8.48 20.21
CA GLU A 224 2.81 -9.70 20.84
C GLU A 224 2.59 -9.68 22.35
N ALA A 225 2.91 -8.56 23.01
CA ALA A 225 2.83 -8.46 24.46
C ALA A 225 1.39 -8.46 25.02
N GLU A 226 0.43 -7.91 24.26
CA GLU A 226 -0.93 -7.63 24.73
C GLU A 226 -2.01 -8.40 23.98
N GLY A 227 -1.63 -9.12 22.92
CA GLY A 227 -2.52 -9.78 21.99
C GLY A 227 -2.70 -11.27 22.25
N LEU A 228 -3.90 -11.76 22.01
CA LEU A 228 -4.20 -13.20 22.01
C LEU A 228 -5.32 -13.50 21.02
N VAL A 229 -5.38 -14.76 20.58
CA VAL A 229 -6.47 -15.29 19.76
C VAL A 229 -7.34 -16.18 20.63
N LEU A 230 -8.62 -15.83 20.77
CA LEU A 230 -9.61 -16.60 21.51
C LEU A 230 -9.92 -17.93 20.79
N PRO A 231 -10.52 -18.93 21.48
CA PRO A 231 -10.87 -20.22 20.85
C PRO A 231 -11.79 -20.11 19.63
N ASN A 232 -12.59 -19.04 19.54
CA ASN A 232 -13.46 -18.76 18.39
C ASN A 232 -12.72 -18.04 17.23
N GLY A 233 -11.40 -17.86 17.34
CA GLY A 233 -10.56 -17.19 16.35
C GLY A 233 -10.44 -15.67 16.52
N THR A 234 -11.20 -15.04 17.43
CA THR A 234 -11.19 -13.58 17.60
C THR A 234 -9.85 -13.09 18.12
N LEU A 235 -9.24 -12.14 17.41
CA LEU A 235 -8.09 -11.39 17.93
C LEU A 235 -8.56 -10.43 19.02
N VAL A 236 -7.93 -10.48 20.18
CA VAL A 236 -8.12 -9.52 21.26
C VAL A 236 -6.78 -8.89 21.57
N VAL A 237 -6.72 -7.55 21.58
CA VAL A 237 -5.51 -6.80 21.96
C VAL A 237 -5.91 -5.78 23.01
N ASP A 238 -5.22 -5.77 24.15
CA ASP A 238 -5.49 -4.84 25.26
C ASP A 238 -6.98 -4.92 25.72
N GLY A 239 -7.49 -6.16 25.83
CA GLY A 239 -8.86 -6.45 26.23
C GLY A 239 -9.95 -6.11 25.19
N ARG A 240 -9.59 -5.66 23.98
CA ARG A 240 -10.54 -5.25 22.94
C ARG A 240 -10.55 -6.25 21.77
N PRO A 241 -11.73 -6.76 21.36
CA PRO A 241 -11.86 -7.52 20.12
C PRO A 241 -11.44 -6.68 18.91
N VAL A 242 -10.75 -7.27 17.95
CA VAL A 242 -10.28 -6.59 16.74
C VAL A 242 -11.00 -7.19 15.53
N ALA A 243 -11.72 -6.36 14.79
CA ALA A 243 -12.44 -6.76 13.57
C ALA A 243 -11.58 -6.61 12.32
N VAL A 244 -10.82 -5.51 12.22
CA VAL A 244 -9.97 -5.20 11.06
C VAL A 244 -8.58 -4.84 11.54
N VAL A 245 -7.56 -5.41 10.90
CA VAL A 245 -6.15 -5.04 11.11
C VAL A 245 -5.65 -4.30 9.87
N TYR A 246 -5.39 -3.00 10.00
CA TYR A 246 -4.89 -2.16 8.92
C TYR A 246 -3.38 -1.92 9.10
N PHE A 247 -2.57 -2.40 8.15
CA PHE A 247 -1.13 -2.27 8.22
C PHE A 247 -0.65 -0.91 7.70
N ARG A 248 0.01 -0.15 8.58
CA ARG A 248 0.86 1.01 8.28
C ARG A 248 2.34 0.75 8.63
N ALA A 249 2.69 -0.52 8.81
CA ALA A 249 4.03 -1.04 9.07
C ALA A 249 4.08 -2.52 8.67
N GLY A 250 5.20 -3.18 8.92
CA GLY A 250 5.38 -4.61 8.66
C GLY A 250 5.72 -4.93 7.20
N TYR A 251 6.03 -3.92 6.40
CA TYR A 251 6.41 -4.02 4.98
C TYR A 251 7.93 -3.96 4.76
N ALA A 252 8.70 -3.63 5.80
CA ALA A 252 10.16 -3.57 5.75
C ALA A 252 10.79 -4.47 6.82
N PRO A 253 12.00 -5.02 6.58
CA PRO A 253 12.71 -5.81 7.60
C PRO A 253 12.97 -5.05 8.90
N THR A 254 13.13 -3.73 8.82
CA THR A 254 13.34 -2.85 9.99
C THR A 254 12.17 -2.83 10.96
N ASP A 255 10.97 -3.26 10.53
CA ASP A 255 9.80 -3.41 11.40
C ASP A 255 9.82 -4.74 12.19
N TYR A 256 10.82 -5.59 11.97
CA TYR A 256 10.99 -6.89 12.62
C TYR A 256 12.40 -7.03 13.24
N PRO A 257 12.72 -6.21 14.27
CA PRO A 257 14.01 -6.30 14.95
C PRO A 257 14.23 -7.65 15.67
N SER A 258 13.17 -8.41 15.94
CA SER A 258 13.26 -9.69 16.64
C SER A 258 12.17 -10.69 16.22
N GLU A 259 12.15 -11.87 16.85
CA GLU A 259 11.09 -12.87 16.66
C GLU A 259 9.74 -12.44 17.24
N VAL A 260 9.73 -11.44 18.14
CA VAL A 260 8.50 -10.88 18.74
C VAL A 260 7.57 -10.37 17.64
N GLU A 261 8.10 -9.59 16.70
CA GLU A 261 7.29 -8.98 15.64
C GLU A 261 6.79 -10.01 14.62
N TRP A 262 7.61 -11.03 14.33
CA TRP A 262 7.18 -12.16 13.50
C TRP A 262 6.08 -12.98 14.16
N SER A 263 6.16 -13.16 15.48
CA SER A 263 5.15 -13.87 16.27
C SER A 263 3.84 -13.11 16.28
N ALA A 264 3.86 -11.78 16.48
CA ALA A 264 2.70 -10.91 16.33
C ALA A 264 2.10 -10.98 14.92
N ARG A 265 2.93 -10.92 13.87
CA ARG A 265 2.45 -10.98 12.49
C ARG A 265 1.74 -12.31 12.21
N LEU A 266 2.28 -13.43 12.68
CA LEU A 266 1.63 -14.74 12.57
C LEU A 266 0.34 -14.82 13.39
N LEU A 267 0.33 -14.31 14.63
CA LEU A 267 -0.84 -14.27 15.50
C LEU A 267 -2.01 -13.52 14.84
N ILE A 268 -1.72 -12.34 14.28
CA ILE A 268 -2.68 -11.55 13.49
C ILE A 268 -3.21 -12.38 12.32
N GLU A 269 -2.32 -12.99 11.55
CA GLU A 269 -2.69 -13.74 10.35
C GLU A 269 -3.56 -14.96 10.69
N GLN A 270 -3.33 -15.60 11.84
CA GLN A 270 -4.13 -16.74 12.32
C GLN A 270 -5.55 -16.31 12.76
N SER A 271 -5.72 -15.10 13.25
CA SER A 271 -7.00 -14.60 13.78
C SER A 271 -8.09 -14.34 12.73
N SER A 272 -9.37 -14.38 13.13
CA SER A 272 -10.53 -14.09 12.27
C SER A 272 -10.60 -12.64 11.79
N ALA A 273 -9.82 -11.71 12.35
CA ALA A 273 -9.82 -10.31 11.93
C ALA A 273 -9.56 -10.19 10.41
N ILE A 274 -10.18 -9.21 9.77
CA ILE A 274 -9.94 -8.90 8.35
C ILE A 274 -8.61 -8.17 8.26
N LYS A 275 -7.65 -8.71 7.51
CA LYS A 275 -6.36 -8.04 7.33
C LYS A 275 -6.42 -7.14 6.10
N CYS A 276 -5.83 -5.96 6.23
CA CYS A 276 -5.64 -5.00 5.16
C CYS A 276 -4.16 -4.59 5.08
N PRO A 277 -3.32 -5.31 4.32
CA PRO A 277 -3.63 -6.54 3.56
C PRO A 277 -3.39 -7.83 4.36
N SER A 278 -3.97 -8.94 3.90
CA SER A 278 -3.54 -10.30 4.28
C SER A 278 -2.11 -10.60 3.80
N ILE A 279 -1.53 -11.70 4.28
CA ILE A 279 -0.20 -12.14 3.84
C ILE A 279 -0.15 -12.44 2.34
N SER A 280 -1.22 -12.97 1.75
CA SER A 280 -1.28 -13.23 0.31
C SER A 280 -1.30 -11.93 -0.49
N TYR A 281 -2.14 -10.96 -0.12
CA TYR A 281 -2.16 -9.64 -0.74
C TYR A 281 -0.81 -8.91 -0.61
N HIS A 282 -0.14 -9.02 0.53
CA HIS A 282 1.22 -8.48 0.70
C HIS A 282 2.18 -9.13 -0.32
N LEU A 283 2.20 -10.45 -0.45
CA LEU A 283 3.07 -11.14 -1.42
C LEU A 283 2.77 -10.77 -2.88
N VAL A 284 1.51 -10.50 -3.23
CA VAL A 284 1.13 -10.03 -4.57
C VAL A 284 1.83 -8.71 -4.93
N GLY A 285 2.03 -7.81 -3.97
CA GLY A 285 2.67 -6.51 -4.19
C GLY A 285 4.19 -6.59 -4.45
N THR A 286 4.80 -7.76 -4.28
CA THR A 286 6.25 -7.90 -4.51
C THR A 286 6.59 -7.65 -5.98
N LYS A 287 7.74 -6.99 -6.20
CA LYS A 287 8.25 -6.68 -7.54
C LYS A 287 8.44 -7.94 -8.39
N LYS A 288 8.78 -9.07 -7.75
CA LYS A 288 8.86 -10.35 -8.44
C LYS A 288 7.51 -10.83 -8.98
N ILE A 289 6.42 -10.69 -8.23
CA ILE A 289 5.09 -11.04 -8.74
C ILE A 289 4.66 -10.10 -9.87
N GLN A 290 4.92 -8.79 -9.75
CA GLN A 290 4.70 -7.84 -10.85
C GLN A 290 5.43 -8.27 -12.14
N GLN A 291 6.70 -8.69 -12.01
CA GLN A 291 7.50 -9.21 -13.13
C GLN A 291 6.95 -10.53 -13.70
N GLU A 292 6.50 -11.46 -12.85
CA GLU A 292 5.91 -12.73 -13.28
C GLU A 292 4.58 -12.52 -14.02
N LEU A 293 3.74 -11.58 -13.56
CA LEU A 293 2.48 -11.22 -14.22
C LEU A 293 2.70 -10.61 -15.61
N ALA A 294 3.86 -10.00 -15.86
CA ALA A 294 4.21 -9.45 -17.18
C ALA A 294 4.63 -10.53 -18.20
N LYS A 295 4.83 -11.78 -17.78
CA LYS A 295 5.17 -12.86 -18.72
C LYS A 295 3.98 -13.20 -19.64
N PRO A 296 4.24 -13.64 -20.88
CA PRO A 296 3.18 -14.09 -21.78
C PRO A 296 2.28 -15.14 -21.13
N SER A 297 0.98 -15.04 -21.38
CA SER A 297 -0.06 -15.98 -20.91
C SER A 297 -0.30 -16.06 -19.40
N VAL A 298 0.43 -15.31 -18.56
CA VAL A 298 0.24 -15.37 -17.10
C VAL A 298 -1.00 -14.60 -16.65
N LEU A 299 -1.28 -13.42 -17.23
CA LEU A 299 -2.49 -12.65 -16.91
C LEU A 299 -3.78 -13.44 -17.20
N GLU A 300 -3.81 -14.19 -18.29
CA GLU A 300 -4.95 -15.02 -18.71
C GLU A 300 -5.28 -16.15 -17.72
N ARG A 301 -4.37 -16.50 -16.81
CA ARG A 301 -4.69 -17.43 -15.71
C ARG A 301 -5.59 -16.80 -14.67
N PHE A 302 -5.58 -15.47 -14.57
CA PHE A 302 -6.27 -14.73 -13.53
C PHE A 302 -7.44 -13.92 -14.09
N LEU A 303 -7.38 -13.44 -15.33
CA LEU A 303 -8.44 -12.61 -15.92
C LEU A 303 -8.96 -13.26 -17.20
N ASP A 304 -10.28 -13.22 -17.36
CA ASP A 304 -10.97 -13.76 -18.53
C ASP A 304 -11.32 -12.67 -19.56
N ASN A 305 -11.43 -11.42 -19.11
CA ASN A 305 -11.78 -10.29 -19.97
C ASN A 305 -10.57 -9.83 -20.80
N GLU A 306 -10.59 -10.14 -22.10
CA GLU A 306 -9.53 -9.77 -23.04
C GLU A 306 -9.27 -8.25 -23.10
N GLU A 307 -10.30 -7.42 -22.93
CA GLU A 307 -10.15 -5.97 -22.93
C GLU A 307 -9.37 -5.49 -21.68
N ASP A 308 -9.67 -6.06 -20.52
CA ASP A 308 -8.98 -5.73 -19.27
C ASP A 308 -7.53 -6.21 -19.30
N ILE A 309 -7.28 -7.40 -19.85
CA ILE A 309 -5.93 -7.92 -20.09
C ILE A 309 -5.15 -7.00 -21.03
N ALA A 310 -5.77 -6.53 -22.12
CA ALA A 310 -5.14 -5.60 -23.06
C ALA A 310 -4.81 -4.24 -22.39
N LYS A 311 -5.72 -3.72 -21.56
CA LYS A 311 -5.49 -2.48 -20.78
C LYS A 311 -4.30 -2.63 -19.82
N LEU A 312 -4.23 -3.74 -19.07
CA LEU A 312 -3.12 -4.03 -18.17
C LEU A 312 -1.79 -4.14 -18.92
N ARG A 313 -1.75 -4.93 -20.01
CA ARG A 313 -0.54 -5.06 -20.84
C ARG A 313 -0.04 -3.73 -21.36
N LYS A 314 -0.95 -2.85 -21.78
CA LYS A 314 -0.60 -1.52 -22.29
C LYS A 314 0.14 -0.66 -21.26
N CYS A 315 -0.06 -0.91 -19.95
CA CYS A 315 0.64 -0.18 -18.90
C CYS A 315 1.87 -0.90 -18.34
N PHE A 316 2.22 -2.10 -18.83
CA PHE A 316 3.43 -2.77 -18.38
C PHE A 316 4.67 -2.22 -19.08
N ALA A 317 5.65 -1.78 -18.30
CA ALA A 317 6.99 -1.54 -18.78
C ALA A 317 7.71 -2.87 -19.08
N GLY A 318 8.92 -2.78 -19.65
CA GLY A 318 9.81 -3.93 -19.76
C GLY A 318 10.20 -4.48 -18.38
N LEU A 319 9.78 -5.71 -18.08
CA LEU A 319 10.00 -6.34 -16.78
C LEU A 319 10.64 -7.72 -16.97
N TRP A 320 11.88 -7.85 -16.51
CA TRP A 320 12.67 -9.07 -16.69
C TRP A 320 13.27 -9.56 -15.38
N SER A 321 13.54 -10.86 -15.33
CA SER A 321 14.24 -11.53 -14.25
C SER A 321 15.72 -11.66 -14.60
N LEU A 322 16.59 -11.70 -13.59
CA LEU A 322 18.05 -11.75 -13.77
C LEU A 322 18.57 -13.10 -14.34
N ASP A 323 17.69 -14.08 -14.54
CA ASP A 323 18.00 -15.31 -15.28
C ASP A 323 17.87 -15.15 -16.80
N ASN A 324 17.46 -13.97 -17.29
CA ASN A 324 17.55 -13.64 -18.71
C ASN A 324 18.93 -13.04 -19.04
N GLU A 325 19.86 -13.90 -19.46
CA GLU A 325 21.25 -13.53 -19.77
C GLU A 325 21.36 -12.42 -20.83
N GLU A 326 20.49 -12.41 -21.84
CA GLU A 326 20.48 -11.40 -22.90
C GLU A 326 20.15 -10.02 -22.35
N ILE A 327 19.12 -9.94 -21.49
CA ILE A 327 18.73 -8.69 -20.84
C ILE A 327 19.79 -8.23 -19.85
N VAL A 328 20.39 -9.16 -19.08
CA VAL A 328 21.49 -8.84 -18.17
C VAL A 328 22.68 -8.25 -18.92
N LYS A 329 23.07 -8.85 -20.05
CA LYS A 329 24.13 -8.32 -20.90
C LYS A 329 23.79 -6.92 -21.41
N SER A 330 22.57 -6.71 -21.90
CA SER A 330 22.09 -5.39 -22.35
C SER A 330 22.13 -4.35 -21.23
N ALA A 331 21.74 -4.73 -20.01
CA ALA A 331 21.77 -3.84 -18.85
C ALA A 331 23.18 -3.48 -18.40
N ILE A 332 24.15 -4.39 -18.54
CA ILE A 332 25.57 -4.10 -18.29
C ILE A 332 26.13 -3.15 -19.36
N GLU A 333 25.74 -3.34 -20.63
CA GLU A 333 26.20 -2.49 -21.74
C GLU A 333 25.56 -1.10 -21.73
N LYS A 334 24.32 -0.96 -21.22
CA LYS A 334 23.52 0.27 -21.23
C LYS A 334 22.79 0.49 -19.89
N PRO A 335 23.50 0.71 -18.78
CA PRO A 335 22.90 0.78 -17.44
C PRO A 335 21.85 1.88 -17.30
N ASP A 336 22.00 3.01 -18.00
CA ASP A 336 21.08 4.15 -17.92
C ASP A 336 19.66 3.85 -18.45
N LEU A 337 19.47 2.73 -19.15
CA LEU A 337 18.17 2.29 -19.67
C LEU A 337 17.44 1.32 -18.72
N PHE A 338 18.05 0.95 -17.59
CA PHE A 338 17.52 -0.07 -16.69
C PHE A 338 17.46 0.43 -15.24
N VAL A 339 16.49 -0.11 -14.50
CA VAL A 339 16.38 0.10 -13.05
C VAL A 339 16.36 -1.26 -12.37
N LEU A 340 17.31 -1.52 -11.49
CA LEU A 340 17.31 -2.73 -10.66
C LEU A 340 16.57 -2.47 -9.35
N LYS A 341 15.56 -3.31 -9.05
CA LYS A 341 14.71 -3.19 -7.86
C LYS A 341 14.81 -4.45 -6.98
N PRO A 342 15.19 -4.35 -5.70
CA PRO A 342 15.07 -5.45 -4.75
C PRO A 342 13.61 -5.64 -4.31
N GLN A 343 13.34 -6.73 -3.58
CA GLN A 343 12.01 -7.02 -3.02
C GLN A 343 11.77 -6.22 -1.73
N ARG A 344 11.71 -4.89 -1.86
CA ARG A 344 11.48 -3.96 -0.76
C ARG A 344 10.42 -2.94 -1.15
N GLU A 345 9.64 -2.53 -0.16
CA GLU A 345 8.69 -1.43 -0.26
C GLU A 345 9.21 -0.22 0.55
N GLY A 346 8.84 1.01 0.17
CA GLY A 346 9.16 2.21 0.97
C GLY A 346 10.31 3.10 0.48
N GLY A 347 10.69 3.05 -0.81
CA GLY A 347 11.67 3.98 -1.42
C GLY A 347 13.14 3.72 -1.04
N GLY A 348 14.06 4.41 -1.72
CA GLY A 348 15.51 4.35 -1.42
C GLY A 348 16.28 3.12 -1.90
N ASN A 349 15.65 2.24 -2.69
CA ASN A 349 16.19 0.94 -3.07
C ASN A 349 16.48 0.79 -4.58
N PHE A 350 16.68 1.88 -5.31
CA PHE A 350 16.98 1.83 -6.74
C PHE A 350 18.49 1.79 -6.96
N PHE A 351 18.94 0.88 -7.83
CA PHE A 351 20.31 0.87 -8.33
C PHE A 351 20.28 1.19 -9.83
N GLY A 352 20.83 2.34 -10.18
CA GLY A 352 21.02 2.91 -11.51
C GLY A 352 21.93 4.14 -11.34
N SER A 353 22.95 4.27 -12.18
CA SER A 353 24.06 5.23 -12.04
C SER A 353 23.63 6.70 -12.00
#